data_AF-A0A955HWB0-F1
#
_entry.id   AF-A0A955HWB0-F1
#
_cell.length_a   1.000
_cell.length_b   1.000
_cell.length_c   1.000
_cell.angle_alpha   90.00
_cell.angle_beta   90.00
_cell.angle_gamma   90.00
#
_symmetry.space_group_name_H-M   'P 1'
#
loop_
_entity.id
_entity.type
_entity.pdbx_description
1 polymer ?
#
loop_
_entity_poly.entity_id
_entity_poly.type
_entity_poly.pdbx_seq_one_letter_code
_entity_poly.pdbx_strand_id
1 'polypeptide(L)'
;VRGNTSKKIIEMVREAGAKKVYFASCAPPLINPCPYGVDMPSRKDFVANGLNTEEIAKFIGADMLFYQDEKDLLAAAKKGNPKVTDFCYACMGGKYPTDDITEEMLTKNEADRGSSQESDEYYPHGDSSQKEDQMSII
;
A
#
# COMPACT_ATOMS: atom_id res chain seq x y z
N VAL A 1 -0.10 0.38 3.93
CA VAL A 1 -1.32 -0.46 3.78
C VAL A 1 -2.40 0.39 3.10
N ARG A 2 -3.57 0.67 3.70
CA ARG A 2 -4.67 1.44 3.08
C ARG A 2 -4.55 2.97 3.19
N GLY A 3 -3.71 3.48 4.09
CA GLY A 3 -3.50 4.92 4.27
C GLY A 3 -4.57 5.65 5.12
N ASN A 4 -5.75 5.06 5.33
CA ASN A 4 -6.84 5.67 6.11
C ASN A 4 -6.42 6.09 7.53
N THR A 5 -5.70 5.23 8.25
CA THR A 5 -5.22 5.55 9.59
C THR A 5 -4.18 6.67 9.55
N SER A 6 -3.23 6.63 8.61
CA SER A 6 -2.25 7.70 8.44
C SER A 6 -2.90 9.05 8.17
N LYS A 7 -3.95 9.07 7.32
CA LYS A 7 -4.75 10.25 7.04
C LYS A 7 -5.39 10.83 8.30
N LYS A 8 -6.10 9.99 9.08
CA LYS A 8 -6.70 10.41 10.35
C LYS A 8 -5.67 10.94 11.35
N ILE A 9 -4.49 10.30 11.43
CA ILE A 9 -3.39 10.78 12.28
C ILE A 9 -2.93 12.17 11.84
N ILE A 10 -2.74 12.39 10.53
CA ILE A 10 -2.32 13.69 10.00
C ILE A 10 -3.38 14.76 10.26
N GLU A 11 -4.66 14.44 10.08
CA GLU A 11 -5.79 15.33 10.40
C GLU A 11 -5.74 15.76 11.87
N MET A 12 -5.64 14.81 12.81
CA MET A 12 -5.52 15.11 14.25
C MET A 12 -4.31 16.00 14.57
N VAL A 13 -3.16 15.75 13.92
CA VAL A 13 -1.94 16.56 14.12
C VAL A 13 -2.12 17.99 13.61
N ARG A 14 -2.85 18.18 12.49
CA ARG A 14 -3.18 19.52 11.96
C ARG A 14 -4.17 20.24 12.84
N GLU A 15 -5.21 19.56 13.33
CA GLU A 15 -6.19 20.11 14.28
C GLU A 15 -5.52 20.58 15.58
N ALA A 16 -4.44 19.91 16.00
CA ALA A 16 -3.59 20.35 17.12
C ALA A 16 -2.74 21.61 16.82
N GLY A 17 -2.83 22.19 15.62
CA GLY A 17 -2.18 23.45 15.25
C GLY A 17 -0.86 23.30 14.48
N ALA A 18 -0.51 22.12 13.98
CA ALA A 18 0.70 21.92 13.20
C ALA A 18 0.63 22.66 11.85
N LYS A 19 1.64 23.51 11.57
CA LYS A 19 1.76 24.23 10.28
C LYS A 19 2.12 23.31 9.11
N LYS A 20 2.99 22.34 9.38
CA LYS A 20 3.50 21.35 8.42
C LYS A 20 3.51 19.98 9.08
N VAL A 21 3.10 18.96 8.35
CA VAL A 21 3.07 17.58 8.82
C VAL A 21 3.80 16.70 7.83
N TYR A 22 4.89 16.10 8.27
CA TYR A 22 5.70 15.16 7.51
C TYR A 22 5.47 13.75 8.01
N PHE A 23 5.34 12.79 7.10
CA PHE A 23 5.10 11.39 7.45
C PHE A 23 6.29 10.54 6.98
N ALA A 24 6.83 9.69 7.84
CA ALA A 24 7.90 8.77 7.50
C ALA A 24 7.48 7.33 7.83
N SER A 25 7.46 6.48 6.82
CA SER A 25 7.20 5.04 6.96
C SER A 25 8.52 4.31 7.20
N CYS A 26 8.60 3.56 8.30
CA CYS A 26 9.76 2.71 8.63
C CYS A 26 9.86 1.44 7.75
N ALA A 27 9.05 1.35 6.70
CA ALA A 27 9.04 0.26 5.74
C ALA A 27 8.88 0.84 4.32
N PRO A 28 9.40 0.16 3.28
CA PRO A 28 9.05 0.44 1.89
C PRO A 28 7.53 0.36 1.64
N PRO A 29 7.04 0.91 0.51
CA PRO A 29 5.65 0.76 0.10
C PRO A 29 5.24 -0.71 0.01
N LEU A 30 4.06 -1.04 0.53
CA LEU A 30 3.45 -2.36 0.36
C LEU A 30 2.59 -2.34 -0.89
N ILE A 31 2.88 -3.25 -1.82
CA ILE A 31 2.23 -3.34 -3.13
C ILE A 31 1.78 -4.75 -3.48
N ASN A 32 2.12 -5.76 -2.68
CA ASN A 32 1.80 -7.17 -2.92
C ASN A 32 1.19 -7.85 -1.69
N PRO A 33 0.28 -8.83 -1.87
CA PRO A 33 -0.35 -9.55 -0.78
C PRO A 33 0.61 -10.61 -0.20
N CYS A 34 0.32 -11.06 1.01
CA CYS A 34 1.12 -12.10 1.68
C CYS A 34 0.34 -13.42 1.79
N PRO A 35 0.83 -14.51 1.18
CA PRO A 35 0.26 -15.84 1.35
C PRO A 35 0.80 -16.57 2.60
N TYR A 36 1.81 -16.03 3.27
CA TYR A 36 2.52 -16.68 4.40
C TYR A 36 1.94 -16.33 5.78
N GLY A 37 0.64 -16.06 5.86
CA GLY A 37 -0.08 -15.88 7.12
C GLY A 37 -0.09 -14.45 7.70
N VAL A 38 0.57 -13.48 7.05
CA VAL A 38 0.39 -12.06 7.40
C VAL A 38 -0.88 -11.54 6.71
N ASP A 39 -1.85 -11.10 7.50
CA ASP A 39 -3.10 -10.57 6.97
C ASP A 39 -2.88 -9.23 6.26
N MET A 40 -3.13 -9.22 4.95
CA MET A 40 -2.94 -8.06 4.08
C MET A 40 -4.20 -7.83 3.24
N PRO A 41 -4.55 -6.58 2.92
CA PRO A 41 -5.66 -6.32 2.02
C PRO A 41 -5.29 -6.70 0.58
N SER A 42 -6.26 -6.60 -0.34
CA SER A 42 -5.99 -6.86 -1.76
C SER A 42 -5.11 -5.76 -2.37
N ARG A 43 -4.43 -6.06 -3.48
CA ARG A 43 -3.56 -5.10 -4.18
C ARG A 43 -4.22 -3.76 -4.45
N LYS A 44 -5.48 -3.78 -4.92
CA LYS A 44 -6.26 -2.56 -5.17
C LYS A 44 -6.40 -1.67 -3.92
N ASP A 45 -6.46 -2.27 -2.74
CA ASP A 45 -6.67 -1.54 -1.48
C ASP A 45 -5.37 -0.94 -0.92
N PHE A 46 -4.21 -1.26 -1.47
CA PHE A 46 -2.98 -0.61 -1.04
C PHE A 46 -2.93 0.82 -1.55
N VAL A 47 -2.66 1.77 -0.65
CA VAL A 47 -2.49 3.18 -1.00
C VAL A 47 -1.34 3.40 -2.01
N ALA A 48 -0.34 2.52 -2.00
CA ALA A 48 0.80 2.60 -2.90
C ALA A 48 0.56 1.92 -4.25
N ASN A 49 -0.61 1.33 -4.48
CA ASN A 49 -0.90 0.66 -5.73
C ASN A 49 -1.07 1.68 -6.86
N GLY A 50 -0.12 1.72 -7.78
CA GLY A 50 -0.14 2.61 -8.95
C GLY A 50 0.08 4.10 -8.62
N LEU A 51 0.44 4.45 -7.38
CA LEU A 51 0.71 5.82 -6.96
C LEU A 51 2.18 6.01 -6.61
N ASN A 52 2.74 7.16 -6.96
CA ASN A 52 4.05 7.59 -6.50
C ASN A 52 3.99 8.20 -5.08
N THR A 53 5.16 8.47 -4.50
CA THR A 53 5.26 8.96 -3.10
C THR A 53 4.55 10.29 -2.89
N GLU A 54 4.64 11.20 -3.87
CA GLU A 54 4.00 12.51 -3.82
C GLU A 54 2.48 12.41 -3.88
N GLU A 55 1.95 11.52 -4.73
CA GLU A 55 0.52 11.23 -4.84
C GLU A 55 -0.02 10.62 -3.53
N ILE A 56 0.74 9.69 -2.93
CA ILE A 56 0.38 9.11 -1.64
C ILE A 56 0.42 10.19 -0.54
N ALA A 57 1.43 11.05 -0.52
CA ALA A 57 1.53 12.15 0.45
C ALA A 57 0.29 13.05 0.38
N LYS A 58 -0.13 13.40 -0.86
CA LYS A 58 -1.35 14.18 -1.09
C LYS A 58 -2.59 13.42 -0.63
N PHE A 59 -2.70 12.12 -0.91
CA PHE A 59 -3.83 11.30 -0.50
C PHE A 59 -4.00 11.26 1.03
N ILE A 60 -2.91 11.11 1.78
CA ILE A 60 -2.95 11.08 3.25
C ILE A 60 -2.94 12.48 3.89
N GLY A 61 -2.78 13.55 3.10
CA GLY A 61 -2.76 14.94 3.59
C GLY A 61 -1.42 15.41 4.18
N ALA A 62 -0.33 14.68 3.95
CA ALA A 62 1.01 15.04 4.40
C ALA A 62 1.62 16.12 3.48
N ASP A 63 2.47 16.98 4.04
CA ASP A 63 3.30 17.92 3.27
C ASP A 63 4.47 17.21 2.57
N MET A 64 4.96 16.12 3.15
CA MET A 64 5.94 15.23 2.54
C MET A 64 5.81 13.83 3.13
N LEU A 65 6.08 12.83 2.31
CA LEU A 65 6.11 11.43 2.70
C LEU A 65 7.50 10.86 2.40
N PHE A 66 8.03 10.10 3.35
CA PHE A 66 9.28 9.36 3.20
C PHE A 66 9.01 7.88 3.39
N TYR A 67 9.61 7.05 2.54
CA TYR A 67 9.63 5.61 2.70
C TYR A 67 11.05 5.15 3.03
N GLN A 68 11.16 4.16 3.90
CA GLN A 68 12.42 3.45 4.12
C GLN A 68 12.83 2.73 2.83
N ASP A 69 14.10 2.83 2.46
CA ASP A 69 14.65 2.05 1.35
C ASP A 69 14.70 0.56 1.69
N GLU A 70 14.37 -0.30 0.72
CA GLU A 70 14.37 -1.75 0.87
C GLU A 70 15.74 -2.27 1.33
N LYS A 71 16.81 -1.81 0.68
CA LYS A 71 18.19 -2.20 1.00
C LYS A 71 18.57 -1.86 2.43
N ASP A 72 18.15 -0.69 2.91
CA ASP A 72 18.45 -0.23 4.26
C ASP A 72 17.62 -0.98 5.31
N LEU A 73 16.36 -1.31 4.99
CA LEU A 73 15.52 -2.16 5.84
C LEU A 73 16.16 -3.54 6.04
N LEU A 74 16.58 -4.19 4.94
CA LEU A 74 17.24 -5.49 4.98
C LEU A 74 18.57 -5.44 5.75
N ALA A 75 19.37 -4.39 5.52
CA ALA A 75 20.61 -4.17 6.25
C ALA A 75 20.38 -3.95 7.74
N ALA A 76 19.34 -3.19 8.12
CA ALA A 76 18.97 -2.96 9.51
C ALA A 76 18.52 -4.25 10.20
N ALA A 77 17.66 -5.05 9.56
CA ALA A 77 17.20 -6.34 10.09
C ALA A 77 18.36 -7.32 10.33
N LYS A 78 19.32 -7.38 9.40
CA LYS A 78 20.49 -8.26 9.50
C LYS A 78 21.41 -7.95 10.69
N LYS A 79 21.43 -6.71 11.19
CA LYS A 79 22.24 -6.34 12.38
C LYS A 79 21.88 -7.17 13.62
N GLY A 80 20.61 -7.58 13.75
CA GLY A 80 20.16 -8.40 14.89
C GLY A 80 20.73 -9.82 14.89
N ASN A 81 21.02 -10.38 13.71
CA ASN A 81 21.63 -11.70 13.57
C ASN A 81 22.38 -11.84 12.24
N PRO A 82 23.73 -11.76 12.24
CA PRO A 82 24.53 -11.86 11.02
C PRO A 82 24.43 -13.20 10.29
N LYS A 83 23.94 -14.26 10.95
CA LYS A 83 23.73 -15.59 10.32
C LYS A 83 22.54 -15.61 9.37
N VAL A 84 21.62 -14.65 9.47
CA VAL A 84 20.50 -14.52 8.54
C VAL A 84 21.06 -13.95 7.23
N THR A 85 20.91 -14.73 6.16
CA THR A 85 21.45 -14.37 4.85
C THR A 85 20.47 -13.58 4.00
N ASP A 86 19.17 -13.82 4.17
CA ASP A 86 18.09 -13.21 3.39
C ASP A 86 16.79 -13.13 4.20
N PHE A 87 15.84 -12.32 3.74
CA PHE A 87 14.52 -12.15 4.35
C PHE A 87 13.43 -12.25 3.27
N CYS A 88 12.21 -12.66 3.67
CA CYS A 88 11.06 -12.49 2.78
C CYS A 88 10.69 -11.00 2.70
N TYR A 89 10.73 -10.44 1.51
CA TYR A 89 10.31 -9.06 1.21
C TYR A 89 9.23 -9.00 0.14
N ALA A 90 8.52 -10.11 -0.09
CA ALA A 90 7.56 -10.27 -1.18
C ALA A 90 6.45 -9.20 -1.19
N CYS A 91 5.97 -8.77 -0.01
CA CYS A 91 4.93 -7.75 0.09
C CYS A 91 5.34 -6.38 -0.48
N MET A 92 6.65 -6.13 -0.56
CA MET A 92 7.25 -4.89 -1.06
C MET A 92 7.84 -5.09 -2.46
N GLY A 93 8.60 -6.16 -2.67
CA GLY A 93 9.35 -6.40 -3.90
C GLY A 93 8.77 -7.45 -4.85
N GLY A 94 7.64 -8.09 -4.50
CA GLY A 94 6.96 -9.08 -5.36
C GLY A 94 7.71 -10.41 -5.55
N LYS A 95 8.92 -10.56 -5.00
CA LYS A 95 9.69 -11.79 -5.06
C LYS A 95 9.32 -12.71 -3.91
N TYR A 96 8.55 -13.74 -4.21
CA TYR A 96 8.17 -14.77 -3.25
C TYR A 96 9.30 -15.81 -3.08
N PRO A 97 9.66 -16.19 -1.84
CA PRO A 97 10.74 -17.14 -1.58
C PRO A 97 10.39 -18.61 -1.88
N THR A 98 9.13 -18.92 -2.17
CA THR A 98 8.67 -20.27 -2.52
C THR A 98 8.20 -20.30 -3.97
N ASP A 99 8.52 -21.38 -4.68
CA ASP A 99 8.27 -21.52 -6.13
C ASP A 99 6.81 -21.86 -6.48
N ASP A 100 5.97 -22.08 -5.46
CA ASP A 100 4.55 -22.44 -5.59
C ASP A 100 3.61 -21.22 -5.65
N ILE A 101 4.15 -20.01 -5.48
CA ILE A 101 3.34 -18.78 -5.53
C ILE A 101 3.13 -18.35 -6.97
N THR A 102 1.87 -18.41 -7.41
CA THR A 102 1.45 -17.95 -8.74
C THR A 102 0.55 -16.73 -8.66
N GLU A 103 0.55 -15.90 -9.70
CA GLU A 103 -0.37 -14.76 -9.79
C GLU A 103 -1.85 -15.20 -9.73
N GLU A 104 -2.20 -16.33 -10.35
CA GLU A 104 -3.54 -16.90 -10.27
C GLU A 104 -3.96 -17.19 -8.83
N MET A 105 -3.06 -17.79 -8.03
CA MET A 105 -3.32 -18.05 -6.62
C MET A 105 -3.49 -16.76 -5.82
N LEU A 106 -2.64 -15.75 -6.06
CA LEU A 106 -2.73 -14.47 -5.38
C LEU A 106 -4.05 -13.75 -5.71
N THR A 107 -4.43 -13.68 -7.00
CA THR A 107 -5.70 -13.09 -7.43
C THR A 107 -6.91 -13.83 -6.85
N LYS A 108 -6.87 -15.17 -6.80
CA LYS A 108 -7.92 -15.96 -6.16
C LYS A 108 -8.05 -15.63 -4.67
N ASN A 109 -6.94 -15.62 -3.94
CA ASN A 109 -6.94 -15.27 -2.51
C ASN A 109 -7.49 -13.86 -2.26
N GLU A 110 -7.20 -12.91 -3.14
CA GLU A 110 -7.73 -11.54 -3.08
C GLU A 110 -9.24 -11.49 -3.35
N ALA A 111 -9.73 -12.26 -4.32
CA ALA A 111 -11.16 -12.37 -4.63
C ALA A 111 -11.94 -13.00 -3.46
N ASP A 112 -11.40 -14.04 -2.84
CA ASP A 112 -12.00 -14.71 -1.69
C ASP A 112 -12.14 -13.73 -0.51
N ARG A 113 -11.16 -12.83 -0.30
CA ARG A 113 -11.23 -11.75 0.71
C ARG A 113 -12.29 -10.70 0.40
N GLY A 114 -12.44 -10.32 -0.87
CA GLY A 114 -13.41 -9.33 -1.33
C GLY A 114 -14.87 -9.73 -1.13
N SER A 115 -15.16 -11.03 -1.02
CA SER A 115 -16.50 -11.55 -0.71
C SER A 115 -16.95 -11.29 0.74
N SER A 116 -16.03 -10.86 1.62
CA SER A 116 -16.22 -10.79 3.07
C SER A 116 -16.07 -9.39 3.69
N GLN A 117 -15.78 -8.35 2.91
CA GLN A 117 -15.58 -6.98 3.42
C GLN A 117 -16.44 -5.97 2.64
N GLU A 118 -17.52 -5.49 3.28
CA GLU A 118 -18.26 -4.31 2.82
C GLU A 118 -17.30 -3.11 2.72
N SER A 119 -17.40 -2.41 1.60
CA SER A 119 -16.55 -1.28 1.23
C SER A 119 -16.83 -0.06 2.11
N ASP A 120 -15.93 0.26 3.03
CA ASP A 120 -15.79 1.64 3.50
C ASP A 120 -15.31 2.51 2.31
N GLU A 121 -16.18 3.43 1.86
CA GLU A 121 -16.11 4.19 0.61
C GLU A 121 -14.80 4.95 0.32
N TYR A 122 -14.44 4.93 -0.97
CA TYR A 122 -13.80 5.97 -1.81
C TYR A 122 -12.49 5.54 -2.50
N TYR A 123 -12.58 5.31 -3.83
CA TYR A 123 -11.49 4.96 -4.74
C TYR A 123 -11.34 6.03 -5.85
N PRO A 124 -10.19 6.69 -6.02
CA PRO A 124 -9.95 7.61 -7.12
C PRO A 124 -9.16 6.91 -8.23
N HIS A 125 -9.77 5.96 -8.94
CA HIS A 125 -9.27 5.55 -10.25
C HIS A 125 -10.32 5.94 -11.28
N GLY A 126 -10.21 7.19 -11.76
CA GLY A 126 -10.83 7.59 -13.01
C GLY A 126 -10.02 7.01 -14.15
N ASP A 127 -10.57 6.03 -14.84
CA ASP A 127 -10.09 5.61 -16.15
C ASP A 127 -10.25 6.80 -17.11
N SER A 128 -9.13 7.30 -17.64
CA SER A 128 -9.09 8.36 -18.65
C SER A 128 -9.43 7.86 -20.06
N SER A 129 -10.08 6.71 -20.20
CA SER A 129 -10.41 6.12 -21.51
C SER A 129 -11.86 5.61 -21.60
N GLN A 130 -12.84 6.47 -21.31
CA GLN A 130 -14.22 6.35 -21.82
C GLN A 130 -15.02 7.63 -21.51
N LYS A 131 -14.95 8.63 -22.39
CA LYS A 131 -15.88 9.77 -22.43
C LYS A 131 -16.25 10.06 -23.86
N GLU A 132 -17.10 9.22 -24.44
CA GLU A 132 -17.87 9.49 -25.65
C GLU A 132 -18.87 8.33 -25.76
N ASP A 133 -20.06 8.53 -25.18
CA ASP A 133 -21.34 7.86 -25.50
C ASP A 133 -22.23 7.73 -24.25
N GLN A 134 -22.75 8.86 -23.76
CA GLN A 134 -24.05 8.93 -23.10
C GLN A 134 -24.39 10.41 -22.81
N MET A 135 -24.88 11.10 -23.83
CA MET A 135 -25.58 12.38 -23.62
C MET A 135 -26.76 12.53 -24.60
N SER A 136 -27.54 11.47 -24.72
CA SER A 136 -28.90 11.53 -25.23
C SER A 136 -29.80 10.74 -24.27
N ILE A 137 -30.92 11.35 -23.89
CA ILE A 137 -31.91 10.90 -22.90
C ILE A 137 -31.55 11.34 -21.47
N ILE A 138 -31.78 12.63 -21.17
CA ILE A 138 -32.90 13.19 -20.36
C ILE A 138 -32.74 14.71 -20.37
#